data_AF-V4A8Z2-F1
#
_entry.id   AF-V4A8Z2-F1
#
_cell.length_a   1.000
_cell.length_b   1.000
_cell.length_c   1.000
_cell.angle_alpha   90.00
_cell.angle_beta   90.00
_cell.angle_gamma   90.00
#
_symmetry.space_group_name_H-M   'P 1'
#
loop_
_entity.id
_entity.type
_entity.pdbx_description
1 polymer ?
#
loop_
_entity_poly.entity_id
_entity_poly.type
_entity_poly.pdbx_seq_one_letter_code
_entity_poly.pdbx_strand_id
1 'polypeptide(L)'
;MTSQRRPTPVCSQFDLGALEEDSDADSDDNMNDDSSAPVKYNTQDLSVRGRLRRLLIRNPHTRLATTFFDLIIKVVICLTYVSRVLLDTPDQYACDGSPCDPGGGNETQTQSTATINWFVMLWVQRPMGIWIIQILLSVITLLKASVMVYISAKGHRREQMLSTHFILELVCTVPVLATVFYPILLQNLFLPVFLNVWLAEHALERVFNDLHLTRQRFQTMSVTLSQQILLLIASVFCLVFTTYLVWTNVYDRYDLCGLGLRSQTEHIVCEDEFKFALLANNCLYPGLSTLVSLLVHTSDGQEAELANEQWQQLYGRHSGNEIYHIQLAKSSFFSRYEGKKFTEASADAHQRFGVALLAILDTQTSEPRLQLNPGPTYTMKPTDYCFYMSVTKEEYSQISPEALRDDVDKSAKQSKTL
;
A
#
# COMPACT_ATOMS: atom_id res chain seq x y z
N MET A 1 -40.48 35.93 2.36
CA MET A 1 -39.07 35.67 2.73
C MET A 1 -39.08 35.43 4.23
N THR A 2 -38.87 34.25 4.79
CA THR A 2 -37.90 33.19 4.51
C THR A 2 -38.42 31.88 5.12
N SER A 3 -38.39 30.81 4.33
CA SER A 3 -38.67 29.43 4.74
C SER A 3 -37.50 28.88 5.56
N GLN A 4 -37.74 28.41 6.78
CA GLN A 4 -36.78 27.63 7.56
C GLN A 4 -36.96 26.14 7.25
N ARG A 5 -35.99 25.57 6.53
CA ARG A 5 -35.83 24.11 6.37
C ARG A 5 -35.30 23.51 7.67
N ARG A 6 -35.97 22.48 8.21
CA ARG A 6 -35.37 21.50 9.13
C ARG A 6 -34.83 20.31 8.33
N PRO A 7 -33.74 19.68 8.78
CA PRO A 7 -33.11 18.58 8.06
C PRO A 7 -33.89 17.26 8.25
N THR A 8 -34.16 16.56 7.15
CA THR A 8 -34.65 15.18 7.14
C THR A 8 -33.46 14.22 7.35
N PRO A 9 -33.52 13.27 8.29
CA PRO A 9 -32.56 12.18 8.34
C PRO A 9 -32.86 11.19 7.20
N VAL A 10 -31.83 10.88 6.42
CA VAL A 10 -31.87 9.85 5.36
C VAL A 10 -31.88 8.48 6.06
N CYS A 11 -33.05 7.89 6.19
CA CYS A 11 -33.22 6.50 6.61
C CYS A 11 -33.38 5.65 5.33
N SER A 12 -32.30 5.05 4.83
CA SER A 12 -32.39 3.95 3.87
C SER A 12 -32.61 2.65 4.64
N GLN A 13 -33.82 2.49 5.19
CA GLN A 13 -34.30 1.23 5.74
C GLN A 13 -35.31 0.64 4.75
N PHE A 14 -35.21 -0.68 4.56
CA PHE A 14 -36.10 -1.52 3.77
C PHE A 14 -37.55 -1.26 4.20
N ASP A 15 -38.28 -0.49 3.38
CA ASP A 15 -39.60 0.00 3.73
C ASP A 15 -40.63 -1.15 3.60
N LEU A 16 -40.95 -1.76 4.75
CA LEU A 16 -41.93 -2.84 4.83
C LEU A 16 -43.36 -2.34 4.57
N GLY A 17 -43.59 -1.02 4.61
CA GLY A 17 -44.89 -0.38 4.35
C GLY A 17 -45.25 -0.35 2.86
N ALA A 18 -44.26 -0.27 1.97
CA ALA A 18 -44.49 -0.25 0.52
C ALA A 18 -44.99 -1.60 -0.06
N LEU A 19 -45.06 -2.65 0.75
CA LEU A 19 -45.60 -3.96 0.36
C LEU A 19 -47.06 -4.19 0.76
N GLU A 20 -47.67 -3.27 1.51
CA GLU A 20 -49.11 -3.31 1.81
C GLU A 20 -49.96 -2.55 0.77
N GLU A 21 -49.39 -1.59 0.04
CA GLU A 21 -50.14 -0.81 -0.97
C GLU A 21 -50.14 -1.42 -2.39
N ASP A 22 -49.23 -2.35 -2.70
CA ASP A 22 -49.11 -2.94 -4.04
C ASP A 22 -50.12 -4.09 -4.32
N SER A 23 -51.14 -4.29 -3.47
CA SER A 23 -52.14 -5.33 -3.71
C SER A 23 -53.22 -4.97 -4.74
N ASP A 24 -53.32 -3.72 -5.19
CA ASP A 24 -54.51 -3.25 -5.93
C ASP A 24 -54.26 -2.69 -7.35
N ALA A 25 -53.07 -2.82 -7.93
CA ALA A 25 -52.78 -2.26 -9.26
C ALA A 25 -52.13 -3.28 -10.22
N ASP A 26 -52.93 -4.20 -10.74
CA ASP A 26 -52.70 -4.81 -12.07
C ASP A 26 -54.03 -5.43 -12.53
N SER A 27 -54.81 -4.67 -13.29
CA SER A 27 -56.02 -5.14 -13.97
C SER A 27 -56.09 -4.47 -15.33
N ASP A 28 -55.54 -5.15 -16.35
CA ASP A 28 -55.88 -4.89 -17.75
C ASP A 28 -57.21 -5.59 -18.09
N ASP A 29 -58.00 -4.87 -18.88
CA ASP A 29 -59.41 -5.04 -19.20
C ASP A 29 -59.86 -6.44 -19.68
N ASN A 30 -61.00 -6.89 -19.14
CA ASN A 30 -62.08 -7.41 -20.00
C ASN A 30 -63.42 -7.29 -19.26
N MET A 31 -64.28 -6.38 -19.73
CA MET A 31 -65.68 -6.30 -19.30
C MET A 31 -66.43 -7.54 -19.74
N ASN A 32 -67.01 -8.27 -18.79
CA ASN A 32 -68.29 -8.93 -18.97
C ASN A 32 -68.97 -9.06 -17.60
N ASP A 33 -70.19 -8.52 -17.54
CA ASP A 33 -71.12 -8.67 -16.44
C ASP A 33 -71.36 -10.16 -16.13
N ASP A 34 -71.22 -10.55 -14.86
CA ASP A 34 -72.29 -11.29 -14.20
C ASP A 34 -72.13 -11.29 -12.68
N SER A 35 -73.26 -11.05 -12.03
CA SER A 35 -73.46 -10.97 -10.59
C SER A 35 -73.21 -12.30 -9.88
N SER A 36 -72.06 -12.41 -9.22
CA SER A 36 -71.88 -13.19 -7.98
C SER A 36 -70.47 -12.94 -7.48
N ALA A 37 -70.31 -12.39 -6.28
CA ALA A 37 -68.98 -12.20 -5.69
C ALA A 37 -68.35 -13.58 -5.45
N PRO A 38 -67.34 -14.01 -6.23
CA PRO A 38 -66.62 -15.21 -5.89
C PRO A 38 -65.68 -14.81 -4.75
N VAL A 39 -65.73 -15.55 -3.65
CA VAL A 39 -64.61 -15.56 -2.69
C VAL A 39 -63.41 -16.08 -3.48
N LYS A 40 -62.63 -15.17 -4.07
CA LYS A 40 -61.36 -15.48 -4.73
C LYS A 40 -60.41 -15.94 -3.64
N TYR A 41 -60.39 -17.24 -3.37
CA TYR A 41 -59.25 -17.87 -2.73
C TYR A 41 -58.05 -17.63 -3.64
N ASN A 42 -57.14 -16.76 -3.19
CA ASN A 42 -55.96 -16.36 -3.94
C ASN A 42 -55.11 -17.62 -4.25
N THR A 43 -55.14 -18.08 -5.49
CA THR A 43 -54.33 -19.21 -5.99
C THR A 43 -52.82 -18.95 -5.88
N GLN A 44 -52.42 -17.69 -5.61
CA GLN A 44 -51.04 -17.30 -5.29
C GLN A 44 -50.50 -17.89 -3.97
N ASP A 45 -51.35 -18.33 -3.04
CA ASP A 45 -50.91 -18.96 -1.79
C ASP A 45 -50.49 -20.44 -1.92
N LEU A 46 -50.78 -21.06 -3.07
CA LEU A 46 -50.45 -22.46 -3.36
C LEU A 46 -49.10 -22.63 -4.09
N SER A 47 -48.52 -21.56 -4.63
CA SER A 47 -47.23 -21.60 -5.32
C SER A 47 -46.06 -21.75 -4.34
N VAL A 48 -45.03 -22.54 -4.71
CA VAL A 48 -43.78 -22.73 -3.94
C VAL A 48 -43.15 -21.38 -3.57
N ARG A 49 -43.24 -20.40 -4.47
CA ARG A 49 -42.76 -19.03 -4.24
C ARG A 49 -43.50 -18.32 -3.11
N GLY A 50 -44.82 -18.48 -3.03
CA GLY A 50 -45.66 -17.89 -1.97
C GLY A 50 -45.39 -18.52 -0.61
N ARG A 51 -45.23 -19.85 -0.55
CA ARG A 51 -44.85 -20.58 0.68
C ARG A 51 -43.49 -20.15 1.21
N LEU A 52 -42.50 -20.03 0.32
CA LEU A 52 -41.15 -19.63 0.70
C LEU A 52 -41.10 -18.17 1.18
N ARG A 53 -41.83 -17.26 0.52
CA ARG A 53 -41.98 -15.86 0.98
C ARG A 53 -42.59 -15.79 2.39
N ARG A 54 -43.63 -16.59 2.65
CA ARG A 54 -44.29 -16.65 3.97
C ARG A 54 -43.37 -17.20 5.06
N LEU A 55 -42.61 -18.26 4.77
CA LEU A 55 -41.69 -18.86 5.73
C LEU A 55 -40.45 -18.01 6.00
N LEU A 56 -39.86 -17.40 4.97
CA LEU A 56 -38.58 -16.70 5.09
C LEU A 56 -38.72 -15.24 5.55
N ILE A 57 -39.81 -14.56 5.18
CA ILE A 57 -40.01 -13.13 5.45
C ILE A 57 -41.09 -12.90 6.52
N ARG A 58 -42.22 -13.61 6.44
CA ARG A 58 -43.40 -13.32 7.28
C ARG A 58 -43.33 -13.95 8.67
N ASN A 59 -42.68 -15.10 8.83
CA ASN A 59 -42.50 -15.71 10.15
C ASN A 59 -41.22 -15.18 10.84
N PRO A 60 -41.34 -14.46 11.97
CA PRO A 60 -40.20 -13.80 12.62
C PRO A 60 -39.14 -14.77 13.15
N HIS A 61 -39.53 -15.95 13.64
CA HIS A 61 -38.58 -16.92 14.22
C HIS A 61 -37.69 -17.55 13.17
N THR A 62 -38.26 -17.95 12.04
CA THR A 62 -37.54 -18.54 10.91
C THR A 62 -36.70 -17.50 10.18
N ARG A 63 -37.19 -16.26 10.07
CA ARG A 63 -36.43 -15.13 9.53
C ARG A 63 -35.17 -14.87 10.35
N LEU A 64 -35.33 -14.68 11.66
CA LEU A 64 -34.22 -14.46 12.58
C LEU A 64 -33.22 -15.63 12.56
N ALA A 65 -33.70 -16.87 12.59
CA ALA A 65 -32.85 -18.06 12.51
C ALA A 65 -32.05 -18.12 11.20
N THR A 66 -32.67 -17.77 10.07
CA THR A 66 -32.00 -17.75 8.76
C THR A 66 -30.92 -16.67 8.71
N THR A 67 -31.20 -15.47 9.24
CA THR A 67 -30.22 -14.38 9.29
C THR A 67 -29.05 -14.69 10.24
N PHE A 68 -29.31 -15.33 11.38
CA PHE A 68 -28.24 -15.81 12.27
C PHE A 68 -27.39 -16.91 11.63
N PHE A 69 -28.01 -17.87 10.94
CA PHE A 69 -27.28 -18.92 10.22
C PHE A 69 -26.37 -18.34 9.13
N ASP A 70 -26.85 -17.32 8.42
CA ASP A 70 -26.06 -16.56 7.45
C ASP A 70 -24.84 -15.88 8.09
N LEU A 71 -25.03 -15.21 9.23
CA LEU A 71 -23.94 -14.60 9.99
C LEU A 71 -22.88 -15.63 10.39
N ILE A 72 -23.30 -16.78 10.93
CA ILE A 72 -22.37 -17.87 11.33
C ILE A 72 -21.57 -18.34 10.12
N ILE A 73 -22.21 -18.59 8.97
CA ILE A 73 -21.49 -19.01 7.77
C ILE A 73 -20.47 -17.97 7.34
N LYS A 74 -20.82 -16.67 7.33
CA LYS A 74 -19.88 -15.61 6.93
C LYS A 74 -18.69 -15.51 7.89
N VAL A 75 -18.92 -15.66 9.19
CA VAL A 75 -17.83 -15.73 10.19
C VAL A 75 -16.94 -16.96 9.95
N VAL A 76 -17.52 -18.13 9.68
CA VAL A 76 -16.75 -19.36 9.38
C VAL A 76 -15.91 -19.18 8.11
N ILE A 77 -16.45 -18.53 7.06
CA ILE A 77 -15.68 -18.21 5.85
C ILE A 77 -14.47 -17.31 6.20
N CYS A 78 -14.67 -16.27 7.01
CA CYS A 78 -13.56 -15.43 7.48
C CYS A 78 -12.52 -16.21 8.30
N LEU A 79 -12.96 -17.10 9.19
CA LEU A 79 -12.05 -17.94 9.99
C LEU A 79 -11.24 -18.90 9.10
N THR A 80 -11.86 -19.51 8.09
CA THR A 80 -11.12 -20.37 7.14
C THR A 80 -10.07 -19.59 6.35
N TYR A 81 -10.30 -18.31 6.07
CA TYR A 81 -9.30 -17.43 5.46
C TYR A 81 -8.15 -17.14 6.42
N VAL A 82 -8.43 -16.86 7.71
CA VAL A 82 -7.38 -16.68 8.72
C VAL A 82 -6.54 -17.95 8.88
N SER A 83 -7.17 -19.12 9.00
CA SER A 83 -6.46 -20.40 9.06
C SER A 83 -5.60 -20.63 7.82
N ARG A 84 -6.05 -20.21 6.63
CA ARG A 84 -5.26 -20.26 5.41
C ARG A 84 -4.01 -19.37 5.49
N VAL A 85 -4.14 -18.15 6.00
CA VAL A 85 -2.99 -17.22 6.16
C VAL A 85 -1.97 -17.80 7.15
N LEU A 86 -2.44 -18.37 8.27
CA LEU A 86 -1.55 -18.92 9.30
C LEU A 86 -0.81 -20.20 8.86
N LEU A 87 -1.37 -20.96 7.93
CA LEU A 87 -0.77 -22.19 7.40
C LEU A 87 0.10 -21.95 6.16
N ASP A 88 0.16 -20.72 5.67
CA ASP A 88 0.87 -20.39 4.45
C ASP A 88 2.37 -20.22 4.70
N THR A 89 3.19 -20.92 3.91
CA THR A 89 4.65 -20.84 3.99
C THR A 89 5.20 -20.42 2.63
N PRO A 90 5.40 -19.10 2.39
CA PRO A 90 5.78 -18.55 1.08
C PRO A 90 7.13 -19.07 0.55
N ASP A 91 8.04 -19.49 1.43
CA ASP A 91 9.36 -20.04 1.08
C ASP A 91 9.29 -21.31 0.21
N GLN A 92 8.18 -22.06 0.28
CA GLN A 92 8.04 -23.34 -0.43
C GLN A 92 7.73 -23.19 -1.92
N TYR A 93 7.35 -22.00 -2.39
CA TYR A 93 6.95 -21.79 -3.78
C TYR A 93 7.42 -20.44 -4.36
N ALA A 94 8.33 -19.75 -3.65
CA ALA A 94 8.96 -18.52 -4.10
C ALA A 94 9.76 -18.70 -5.41
N CYS A 95 10.21 -19.93 -5.70
CA CYS A 95 10.97 -20.30 -6.90
C CYS A 95 10.06 -20.80 -8.03
N ASP A 96 9.28 -19.89 -8.63
CA ASP A 96 8.42 -20.16 -9.80
C ASP A 96 7.45 -21.34 -9.60
N GLY A 97 6.96 -21.52 -8.36
CA GLY A 97 6.01 -22.59 -8.00
C GLY A 97 6.63 -23.94 -7.62
N SER A 98 7.96 -24.03 -7.52
CA SER A 98 8.67 -25.22 -7.02
C SER A 98 9.33 -24.97 -5.65
N PRO A 99 9.52 -26.02 -4.82
CA PRO A 99 10.30 -25.93 -3.59
C PRO A 99 11.69 -25.40 -3.91
N CYS A 100 12.08 -24.28 -3.29
CA CYS A 100 13.44 -23.76 -3.42
C CYS A 100 14.42 -24.79 -2.85
N ASP A 101 15.22 -25.41 -3.72
CA ASP A 101 16.18 -26.45 -3.32
C ASP A 101 17.38 -25.78 -2.61
N PRO A 102 17.69 -26.11 -1.35
CA PRO A 102 18.84 -25.56 -0.65
C PRO A 102 20.18 -26.20 -1.06
N GLY A 103 20.20 -27.17 -1.99
CA GLY A 103 21.43 -27.89 -2.34
C GLY A 103 21.47 -28.44 -3.75
N GLY A 104 21.91 -27.63 -4.72
CA GLY A 104 22.23 -28.12 -6.06
C GLY A 104 22.72 -27.01 -6.98
N GLY A 105 24.03 -26.79 -7.02
CA GLY A 105 24.65 -25.69 -7.78
C GLY A 105 24.50 -25.78 -9.30
N ASN A 106 24.42 -24.61 -9.94
CA ASN A 106 25.48 -24.09 -10.79
C ASN A 106 25.18 -22.64 -11.14
N GLU A 107 26.21 -21.81 -11.03
CA GLU A 107 26.22 -20.41 -11.40
C GLU A 107 25.79 -20.23 -12.86
N THR A 108 24.55 -19.83 -13.07
CA THR A 108 24.22 -18.92 -14.17
C THR A 108 23.64 -17.67 -13.52
N GLN A 109 24.54 -16.72 -13.27
CA GLN A 109 24.21 -15.33 -13.01
C GLN A 109 23.39 -14.79 -14.19
N THR A 110 22.07 -14.95 -14.11
CA THR A 110 21.16 -14.00 -14.74
C THR A 110 20.90 -12.95 -13.69
N GLN A 111 21.46 -11.76 -13.91
CA GLN A 111 21.06 -10.53 -13.23
C GLN A 111 19.54 -10.37 -13.38
N SER A 112 18.80 -10.87 -12.40
CA SER A 112 17.39 -10.54 -12.25
C SER A 112 17.35 -9.12 -11.73
N THR A 113 17.12 -8.18 -12.65
CA THR A 113 16.60 -6.84 -12.36
C THR A 113 15.58 -6.91 -11.22
N ALA A 114 15.55 -5.90 -10.34
CA ALA A 114 14.62 -5.78 -9.21
C ALA A 114 13.13 -5.76 -9.64
N THR A 115 12.65 -6.86 -10.19
CA THR A 115 11.31 -7.05 -10.70
C THR A 115 10.51 -7.80 -9.65
N ILE A 116 9.43 -7.17 -9.21
CA ILE A 116 8.47 -7.73 -8.26
C ILE A 116 8.03 -9.12 -8.74
N ASN A 117 8.22 -10.14 -7.91
CA ASN A 117 7.78 -11.51 -8.19
C ASN A 117 6.25 -11.62 -8.06
N TRP A 118 5.53 -11.24 -9.12
CA TRP A 118 4.06 -11.29 -9.19
C TRP A 118 3.48 -12.69 -8.95
N PHE A 119 4.25 -13.74 -9.25
CA PHE A 119 3.85 -15.12 -9.02
C PHE A 119 3.55 -15.39 -7.54
N VAL A 120 4.38 -14.91 -6.61
CA VAL A 120 4.22 -15.15 -5.16
C VAL A 120 3.02 -14.38 -4.58
N MET A 121 2.59 -13.30 -5.25
CA MET A 121 1.38 -12.55 -4.87
C MET A 121 0.09 -13.20 -5.39
N LEU A 122 0.10 -13.72 -6.62
CA LEU A 122 -1.09 -14.30 -7.25
C LEU A 122 -1.27 -15.79 -6.93
N TRP A 123 -0.19 -16.50 -6.63
CA TRP A 123 -0.18 -17.94 -6.36
C TRP A 123 -0.05 -18.20 -4.86
N VAL A 124 -1.08 -18.82 -4.30
CA VAL A 124 -1.23 -19.12 -2.87
C VAL A 124 -1.63 -20.57 -2.73
N GLN A 125 -0.75 -21.38 -2.15
CA GLN A 125 -0.99 -22.81 -1.99
C GLN A 125 -2.09 -23.06 -0.95
N ARG A 126 -3.27 -23.47 -1.41
CA ARG A 126 -4.42 -23.72 -0.53
C ARG A 126 -4.50 -25.21 -0.17
N PRO A 127 -4.50 -25.56 1.13
CA PRO A 127 -4.63 -26.95 1.53
C PRO A 127 -6.02 -27.48 1.14
N MET A 128 -6.06 -28.75 0.71
CA MET A 128 -7.26 -29.40 0.16
C MET A 128 -8.48 -29.28 1.09
N GLY A 129 -8.28 -29.42 2.39
CA GLY A 129 -9.36 -29.32 3.37
C GLY A 129 -10.03 -27.94 3.42
N ILE A 130 -9.24 -26.86 3.40
CA ILE A 130 -9.78 -25.48 3.42
C ILE A 130 -10.49 -25.19 2.10
N TRP A 131 -9.94 -25.63 0.97
CA TRP A 131 -10.55 -25.45 -0.35
C TRP A 131 -11.93 -26.12 -0.45
N ILE A 132 -12.07 -27.38 0.00
CA ILE A 132 -13.36 -28.10 0.00
C ILE A 132 -14.39 -27.38 0.88
N ILE A 133 -13.99 -26.96 2.08
CA ILE A 133 -14.87 -26.24 3.01
C ILE A 133 -15.34 -24.92 2.37
N GLN A 134 -14.46 -24.17 1.72
CA GLN A 134 -14.81 -22.91 1.07
C GLN A 134 -15.79 -23.09 -0.10
N ILE A 135 -15.64 -24.14 -0.90
CA ILE A 135 -16.61 -24.46 -1.96
C ILE A 135 -17.98 -24.77 -1.35
N LEU A 136 -18.03 -25.64 -0.34
CA LEU A 136 -19.30 -26.02 0.30
C LEU A 136 -20.03 -24.81 0.87
N LEU A 137 -19.33 -23.93 1.59
CA LEU A 137 -19.91 -22.72 2.16
C LEU A 137 -20.37 -21.75 1.07
N SER A 138 -19.60 -21.60 -0.03
CA SER A 138 -19.96 -20.72 -1.15
C SER A 138 -21.20 -21.20 -1.91
N VAL A 139 -21.38 -22.52 -2.06
CA VAL A 139 -22.61 -23.09 -2.64
C VAL A 139 -23.82 -22.74 -1.75
N ILE A 140 -23.69 -22.88 -0.43
CA ILE A 140 -24.79 -22.58 0.51
C ILE A 140 -25.16 -21.09 0.44
N THR A 141 -24.18 -20.19 0.45
CA THR A 141 -24.47 -18.74 0.42
C THR A 141 -25.03 -18.29 -0.92
N LEU A 142 -24.53 -18.83 -2.04
CA LEU A 142 -25.06 -18.54 -3.36
C LEU A 142 -26.50 -19.07 -3.53
N LEU A 143 -26.80 -20.27 -3.02
CA LEU A 143 -28.15 -20.83 -3.06
C LEU A 143 -29.12 -19.93 -2.29
N LYS A 144 -28.73 -19.48 -1.10
CA LYS A 144 -29.52 -18.55 -0.29
C LYS A 144 -29.71 -17.20 -0.99
N ALA A 145 -28.67 -16.63 -1.59
CA ALA A 145 -28.77 -15.38 -2.35
C ALA A 145 -29.73 -15.52 -3.56
N SER A 146 -29.64 -16.65 -4.27
CA SER A 146 -30.51 -16.97 -5.41
C SER A 146 -31.98 -17.10 -4.99
N VAL A 147 -32.23 -17.75 -3.85
CA VAL A 147 -33.57 -17.85 -3.25
C VAL A 147 -34.13 -16.46 -2.90
N MET A 148 -33.31 -15.58 -2.32
CA MET A 148 -33.73 -14.21 -1.98
C MET A 148 -34.12 -13.40 -3.22
N VAL A 149 -33.36 -13.51 -4.30
CA VAL A 149 -33.67 -12.84 -5.59
C VAL A 149 -34.92 -13.45 -6.24
N TYR A 150 -35.12 -14.77 -6.14
CA TYR A 150 -36.29 -15.46 -6.70
C TYR A 150 -37.61 -15.03 -6.02
N ILE A 151 -37.57 -14.85 -4.70
CA ILE A 151 -38.74 -14.40 -3.92
C ILE A 151 -39.08 -12.93 -4.24
N SER A 152 -38.07 -12.11 -4.55
CA SER A 152 -38.22 -10.68 -4.85
C SER A 152 -39.22 -10.37 -5.97
N ALA A 153 -39.96 -9.28 -5.82
CA ALA A 153 -40.97 -8.81 -6.78
C ALA A 153 -40.34 -8.43 -8.13
N LYS A 154 -41.11 -8.47 -9.23
CA LYS A 154 -40.56 -8.26 -10.59
C LYS A 154 -39.86 -6.90 -10.76
N GLY A 155 -40.38 -5.83 -10.16
CA GLY A 155 -39.77 -4.49 -10.18
C GLY A 155 -38.52 -4.39 -9.29
N HIS A 156 -38.61 -4.86 -8.04
CA HIS A 156 -37.52 -4.81 -7.06
C HIS A 156 -36.39 -5.82 -7.31
N ARG A 157 -36.59 -6.82 -8.19
CA ARG A 157 -35.58 -7.83 -8.52
C ARG A 157 -34.30 -7.22 -9.12
N ARG A 158 -34.43 -6.23 -10.00
CA ARG A 158 -33.28 -5.58 -10.66
C ARG A 158 -32.48 -4.74 -9.67
N GLU A 159 -33.18 -4.00 -8.82
CA GLU A 159 -32.59 -3.18 -7.76
C GLU A 159 -31.84 -4.06 -6.74
N GLN A 160 -32.44 -5.17 -6.32
CA GLN A 160 -31.81 -6.11 -5.40
C GLN A 160 -30.57 -6.79 -6.00
N MET A 161 -30.56 -7.05 -7.30
CA MET A 161 -29.40 -7.63 -8.00
C MET A 161 -28.26 -6.62 -8.16
N LEU A 162 -28.55 -5.32 -8.12
CA LEU A 162 -27.56 -4.23 -8.16
C LEU A 162 -27.19 -3.70 -6.76
N SER A 163 -27.68 -4.33 -5.70
CA SER A 163 -27.29 -4.00 -4.33
C SER A 163 -25.81 -4.29 -4.11
N THR A 164 -25.11 -3.38 -3.42
CA THR A 164 -23.70 -3.51 -3.05
C THR A 164 -23.40 -4.84 -2.36
N HIS A 165 -24.28 -5.30 -1.48
CA HIS A 165 -24.12 -6.57 -0.76
C HIS A 165 -24.28 -7.79 -1.69
N PHE A 166 -25.17 -7.73 -2.68
CA PHE A 166 -25.33 -8.84 -3.64
C PHE A 166 -24.15 -8.93 -4.62
N ILE A 167 -23.63 -7.79 -5.07
CA ILE A 167 -22.42 -7.74 -5.90
C ILE A 167 -21.23 -8.30 -5.12
N LEU A 168 -21.08 -7.90 -3.85
CA LEU A 168 -20.00 -8.39 -3.00
C LEU A 168 -20.10 -9.90 -2.74
N GLU A 169 -21.31 -10.42 -2.55
CA GLU A 169 -21.59 -11.87 -2.48
C GLU A 169 -21.14 -12.58 -3.76
N LEU A 170 -21.47 -12.03 -4.94
CA LEU A 170 -21.10 -12.61 -6.24
C LEU A 170 -19.58 -12.62 -6.45
N VAL A 171 -18.92 -11.49 -6.16
CA VAL A 171 -17.46 -11.33 -6.29
C VAL A 171 -16.70 -12.31 -5.39
N CYS A 172 -17.24 -12.63 -4.21
CA CYS A 172 -16.60 -13.57 -3.29
C CYS A 172 -16.89 -15.04 -3.61
N THR A 173 -18.07 -15.36 -4.16
CA THR A 173 -18.54 -16.75 -4.35
C THR A 173 -18.27 -17.31 -5.73
N VAL A 174 -18.47 -16.52 -6.79
CA VAL A 174 -18.33 -17.00 -8.18
C VAL A 174 -16.89 -17.43 -8.49
N PRO A 175 -15.84 -16.66 -8.13
CA PRO A 175 -14.47 -17.09 -8.37
C PRO A 175 -14.12 -18.38 -7.61
N VAL A 176 -14.63 -18.57 -6.39
CA VAL A 176 -14.44 -19.81 -5.61
C VAL A 176 -15.08 -21.00 -6.31
N LEU A 177 -16.31 -20.85 -6.83
CA LEU A 177 -16.98 -21.91 -7.57
C LEU A 177 -16.32 -22.19 -8.92
N ALA A 178 -15.78 -21.16 -9.59
CA ALA A 178 -15.03 -21.31 -10.83
C ALA A 178 -13.80 -22.23 -10.64
N THR A 179 -13.22 -22.28 -9.43
CA THR A 179 -12.09 -23.18 -9.13
C THR A 179 -12.43 -24.67 -9.27
N VAL A 180 -13.70 -25.05 -9.20
CA VAL A 180 -14.15 -26.46 -9.37
C VAL A 180 -14.01 -26.91 -10.82
N PHE A 181 -14.23 -26.02 -11.79
CA PHE A 181 -14.17 -26.37 -13.21
C PHE A 181 -12.73 -26.51 -13.72
N TYR A 182 -11.79 -25.76 -13.12
CA TYR A 182 -10.38 -25.77 -13.50
C TYR A 182 -9.46 -25.80 -12.26
N PRO A 183 -9.40 -26.93 -11.53
CA PRO A 183 -8.67 -27.03 -10.27
C PRO A 183 -7.15 -26.83 -10.46
N ILE A 184 -6.59 -27.31 -11.57
CA ILE A 184 -5.14 -27.31 -11.77
C ILE A 184 -4.52 -25.90 -11.91
N LEU A 185 -5.31 -24.91 -12.32
CA LEU A 185 -4.87 -23.52 -12.52
C LEU A 185 -5.45 -22.58 -11.45
N LEU A 186 -6.72 -22.77 -11.07
CA LEU A 186 -7.44 -21.81 -10.24
C LEU A 186 -7.43 -22.16 -8.75
N GLN A 187 -7.09 -23.40 -8.38
CA GLN A 187 -7.06 -23.80 -6.97
C GLN A 187 -6.07 -22.98 -6.15
N ASN A 188 -4.98 -22.50 -6.75
CA ASN A 188 -3.97 -21.72 -6.05
C ASN A 188 -4.04 -20.22 -6.36
N LEU A 189 -4.99 -19.75 -7.17
CA LEU A 189 -5.10 -18.33 -7.48
C LEU A 189 -5.61 -17.52 -6.27
N PHE A 190 -4.98 -16.43 -5.88
CA PHE A 190 -5.47 -15.58 -4.79
C PHE A 190 -6.92 -15.12 -5.03
N LEU A 191 -7.79 -15.35 -4.04
CA LEU A 191 -9.21 -14.96 -4.07
C LEU A 191 -9.50 -14.06 -2.86
N PRO A 192 -10.20 -12.91 -3.03
CA PRO A 192 -10.43 -11.94 -1.98
C PRO A 192 -11.58 -12.35 -1.02
N VAL A 193 -11.52 -13.57 -0.49
CA VAL A 193 -12.55 -14.16 0.38
C VAL A 193 -12.69 -13.39 1.70
N PHE A 194 -11.66 -12.63 2.10
CA PHE A 194 -11.69 -11.75 3.27
C PHE A 194 -12.80 -10.68 3.23
N LEU A 195 -13.29 -10.32 2.04
CA LEU A 195 -14.40 -9.36 1.89
C LEU A 195 -15.72 -9.88 2.46
N ASN A 196 -15.84 -11.18 2.77
CA ASN A 196 -16.98 -11.73 3.50
C ASN A 196 -17.16 -11.13 4.91
N VAL A 197 -16.17 -10.43 5.44
CA VAL A 197 -16.30 -9.71 6.72
C VAL A 197 -17.35 -8.59 6.65
N TRP A 198 -17.44 -7.87 5.52
CA TRP A 198 -18.47 -6.85 5.28
C TRP A 198 -19.86 -7.49 5.07
N LEU A 199 -19.90 -8.70 4.50
CA LEU A 199 -21.15 -9.48 4.41
C LEU A 199 -21.61 -9.96 5.79
N ALA A 200 -20.69 -10.27 6.70
CA ALA A 200 -20.98 -10.61 8.09
C ALA A 200 -21.52 -9.40 8.85
N GLU A 201 -20.93 -8.22 8.68
CA GLU A 201 -21.44 -6.96 9.24
C GLU A 201 -22.87 -6.67 8.78
N HIS A 202 -23.14 -6.78 7.48
CA HIS A 202 -24.50 -6.60 6.97
C HIS A 202 -25.48 -7.67 7.48
N ALA A 203 -25.04 -8.92 7.69
CA ALA A 203 -25.86 -9.95 8.33
C ALA A 203 -26.15 -9.59 9.81
N LEU A 204 -25.17 -9.04 10.52
CA LEU A 204 -25.30 -8.59 11.91
C LEU A 204 -26.29 -7.42 12.04
N GLU A 205 -26.23 -6.42 11.15
CA GLU A 205 -27.21 -5.34 11.07
C GLU A 205 -28.63 -5.88 10.89
N ARG A 206 -28.81 -6.86 9.98
CA ARG A 206 -30.12 -7.50 9.75
C ARG A 206 -30.60 -8.27 10.97
N VAL A 207 -29.72 -8.97 11.68
CA VAL A 207 -30.05 -9.64 12.95
C VAL A 207 -30.55 -8.62 13.97
N PHE A 208 -29.85 -7.49 14.14
CA PHE A 208 -30.28 -6.46 15.09
C PHE A 208 -31.61 -5.82 14.72
N ASN A 209 -31.82 -5.53 13.44
CA ASN A 209 -33.10 -5.02 12.94
C ASN A 209 -34.24 -6.02 13.19
N ASP A 210 -33.99 -7.32 12.98
CA ASP A 210 -34.98 -8.37 13.27
C ASP A 210 -35.23 -8.56 14.77
N LEU A 211 -34.19 -8.45 15.60
CA LEU A 211 -34.33 -8.48 17.06
C LEU A 211 -35.11 -7.27 17.59
N HIS A 212 -34.91 -6.09 16.99
CA HIS A 212 -35.67 -4.88 17.31
C HIS A 212 -37.16 -5.07 16.96
N LEU A 213 -37.45 -5.63 15.79
CA LEU A 213 -38.83 -5.91 15.34
C LEU A 213 -39.52 -7.01 16.16
N THR A 214 -38.80 -8.05 16.58
CA THR A 214 -39.38 -9.18 17.35
C THR A 214 -39.55 -8.89 18.83
N ARG A 215 -38.76 -7.98 19.40
CA ARG A 215 -38.69 -7.76 20.85
C ARG A 215 -39.24 -6.39 21.28
N GLN A 216 -40.39 -5.98 20.75
CA GLN A 216 -41.12 -4.73 21.06
C GLN A 216 -41.39 -4.41 22.56
N ARG A 217 -40.88 -5.18 23.54
CA ARG A 217 -41.12 -4.97 24.99
C ARG A 217 -39.95 -4.48 25.84
N PHE A 218 -38.76 -4.23 25.29
CA PHE A 218 -37.67 -3.59 26.04
C PHE A 218 -37.18 -2.32 25.32
N GLN A 219 -38.09 -1.37 25.11
CA GLN A 219 -37.70 -0.02 24.70
C GLN A 219 -37.14 0.73 25.92
N THR A 220 -35.82 0.74 26.05
CA THR A 220 -35.11 1.82 26.72
C THR A 220 -34.17 2.46 25.69
N MET A 221 -34.14 3.79 25.59
CA MET A 221 -33.23 4.53 24.69
C MET A 221 -31.76 4.13 24.87
N SER A 222 -31.38 3.53 26.00
CA SER A 222 -30.04 2.99 26.27
C SER A 222 -29.69 1.75 25.44
N VAL A 223 -30.66 0.93 25.02
CA VAL A 223 -30.42 -0.32 24.27
C VAL A 223 -30.23 -0.04 22.78
N THR A 224 -30.92 0.94 22.22
CA THR A 224 -30.70 1.36 20.83
C THR A 224 -29.36 2.06 20.65
N LEU A 225 -28.93 2.85 21.64
CA LEU A 225 -27.60 3.46 21.67
C LEU A 225 -26.49 2.41 21.80
N SER A 226 -26.66 1.40 22.67
CA SER A 226 -25.69 0.32 22.79
C SER A 226 -25.62 -0.56 21.53
N GLN A 227 -26.75 -0.78 20.85
CA GLN A 227 -26.79 -1.48 19.55
C GLN A 227 -26.07 -0.70 18.44
N GLN A 228 -26.27 0.62 18.36
CA GLN A 228 -25.57 1.46 17.38
C GLN A 228 -24.06 1.51 17.63
N ILE A 229 -23.64 1.58 18.90
CA ILE A 229 -22.21 1.52 19.27
C ILE A 229 -21.61 0.16 18.90
N LEU A 230 -22.34 -0.94 19.13
CA LEU A 230 -21.86 -2.28 18.79
C LEU A 230 -21.69 -2.48 17.28
N LEU A 231 -22.61 -1.94 16.47
CA LEU A 231 -22.47 -1.93 15.01
C LEU A 231 -21.25 -1.12 14.57
N LEU A 232 -21.05 0.07 15.13
CA LEU A 232 -19.89 0.90 14.81
C LEU A 232 -18.56 0.21 15.19
N ILE A 233 -18.52 -0.48 16.33
CA ILE A 233 -17.36 -1.30 16.73
C ILE A 233 -17.15 -2.43 15.73
N ALA A 234 -18.21 -3.09 15.27
CA ALA A 234 -18.12 -4.13 14.25
C ALA A 234 -17.58 -3.58 12.92
N SER A 235 -18.02 -2.40 12.48
CA SER A 235 -17.49 -1.74 11.27
C SER A 235 -16.01 -1.42 11.40
N VAL A 236 -15.58 -0.88 12.55
CA VAL A 236 -14.15 -0.60 12.82
C VAL A 236 -13.34 -1.89 12.82
N PHE A 237 -13.86 -2.96 13.42
CA PHE A 237 -13.22 -4.26 13.39
C PHE A 237 -13.09 -4.80 11.96
N CYS A 238 -14.12 -4.68 11.12
CA CYS A 238 -14.07 -5.07 9.71
C CYS A 238 -13.01 -4.29 8.94
N LEU A 239 -12.89 -2.99 9.18
CA LEU A 239 -11.86 -2.13 8.58
C LEU A 239 -10.43 -2.54 8.99
N VAL A 240 -10.19 -2.73 10.29
CA VAL A 240 -8.88 -3.17 10.79
C VAL A 240 -8.53 -4.56 10.25
N PHE A 241 -9.49 -5.48 10.26
CA PHE A 241 -9.32 -6.84 9.79
C PHE A 241 -9.00 -6.90 8.29
N THR A 242 -9.75 -6.18 7.45
CA THR A 242 -9.44 -6.10 6.01
C THR A 242 -8.07 -5.48 5.75
N THR A 243 -7.72 -4.41 6.46
CA THR A 243 -6.42 -3.75 6.34
C THR A 243 -5.27 -4.69 6.73
N TYR A 244 -5.39 -5.38 7.86
CA TYR A 244 -4.39 -6.34 8.33
C TYR A 244 -4.21 -7.52 7.36
N LEU A 245 -5.30 -8.05 6.82
CA LEU A 245 -5.23 -9.16 5.87
C LEU A 245 -4.65 -8.74 4.51
N VAL A 246 -4.92 -7.52 4.05
CA VAL A 246 -4.27 -6.97 2.86
C VAL A 246 -2.78 -6.76 3.14
N TRP A 247 -2.44 -6.19 4.30
CA TRP A 247 -1.05 -5.95 4.70
C TRP A 247 -0.23 -7.24 4.79
N THR A 248 -0.76 -8.31 5.40
CA THR A 248 -0.07 -9.61 5.45
C THR A 248 0.10 -10.26 4.07
N ASN A 249 -0.80 -10.03 3.11
CA ASN A 249 -0.64 -10.58 1.76
C ASN A 249 0.30 -9.74 0.88
N VAL A 250 0.36 -8.42 1.08
CA VAL A 250 1.14 -7.53 0.22
C VAL A 250 2.52 -7.24 0.82
N TYR A 251 2.60 -6.84 2.09
CA TYR A 251 3.82 -6.32 2.71
C TYR A 251 4.75 -7.45 3.18
N ASP A 252 4.22 -8.44 3.89
CA ASP A 252 5.02 -9.56 4.44
C ASP A 252 5.65 -10.42 3.31
N ARG A 253 4.93 -10.58 2.19
CA ARG A 253 5.46 -11.23 0.97
C ARG A 253 6.47 -10.38 0.21
N TYR A 254 6.36 -9.06 0.29
CA TYR A 254 7.32 -8.14 -0.31
C TYR A 254 8.66 -8.18 0.43
N ASP A 255 8.62 -8.22 1.77
CA ASP A 255 9.82 -8.30 2.61
C ASP A 255 10.55 -9.65 2.44
N LEU A 256 9.81 -10.75 2.26
CA LEU A 256 10.41 -12.05 1.90
C LEU A 256 11.11 -12.02 0.53
N CYS A 257 10.57 -11.28 -0.44
CA CYS A 257 11.24 -11.08 -1.73
C CYS A 257 12.55 -10.28 -1.55
N GLY A 258 12.59 -9.37 -0.57
CA GLY A 258 13.79 -8.65 -0.12
C GLY A 258 14.79 -9.52 0.66
N LEU A 259 14.33 -10.52 1.41
CA LEU A 259 15.19 -11.48 2.11
C LEU A 259 15.76 -12.57 1.19
N GLY A 260 15.07 -12.92 0.10
CA GLY A 260 15.60 -13.73 -1.01
C GLY A 260 16.68 -13.02 -1.84
N LEU A 261 16.80 -11.70 -1.71
CA LEU A 261 17.86 -10.85 -2.28
C LEU A 261 19.15 -10.84 -1.43
N ARG A 262 19.42 -11.90 -0.64
CA ARG A 262 20.72 -12.09 0.05
C ARG A 262 21.89 -12.39 -0.90
N SER A 263 21.76 -12.03 -2.17
CA SER A 263 22.86 -11.92 -3.12
C SER A 263 23.36 -10.47 -3.13
N GLN A 264 24.35 -10.19 -2.27
CA GLN A 264 25.25 -9.03 -2.34
C GLN A 264 24.58 -7.66 -2.51
N THR A 265 24.02 -7.10 -1.43
CA THR A 265 23.84 -5.65 -1.36
C THR A 265 25.19 -5.02 -1.00
N GLU A 266 25.84 -4.38 -1.97
CA GLU A 266 27.12 -3.68 -1.76
C GLU A 266 26.95 -2.43 -0.85
N HIS A 267 25.75 -1.86 -0.81
CA HIS A 267 25.43 -0.66 -0.02
C HIS A 267 24.04 -0.78 0.64
N ILE A 268 23.96 -0.41 1.92
CA ILE A 268 22.73 -0.43 2.71
C ILE A 268 22.51 0.96 3.30
N VAL A 269 21.32 1.52 3.12
CA VAL A 269 20.91 2.79 3.73
C VAL A 269 19.77 2.50 4.69
N CYS A 270 20.04 2.64 6.00
CA CYS A 270 19.02 2.50 7.03
C CYS A 270 18.27 3.83 7.20
N GLU A 271 17.00 3.86 6.81
CA GLU A 271 16.17 5.08 6.87
C GLU A 271 16.09 5.65 8.28
N ASP A 272 15.81 4.80 9.27
CA ASP A 272 15.66 5.24 10.65
C ASP A 272 16.97 5.78 11.24
N GLU A 273 18.09 5.08 11.02
CA GLU A 273 19.39 5.55 11.47
C GLU A 273 19.74 6.91 10.85
N PHE A 274 19.53 7.05 9.53
CA PHE A 274 19.82 8.29 8.81
C PHE A 274 18.92 9.44 9.30
N LYS A 275 17.61 9.19 9.45
CA LYS A 275 16.62 10.16 9.94
C LYS A 275 16.95 10.64 11.36
N PHE A 276 17.20 9.72 12.29
CA PHE A 276 17.51 10.10 13.68
C PHE A 276 18.86 10.79 13.79
N ALA A 277 19.86 10.38 12.99
CA ALA A 277 21.16 11.06 12.95
C ALA A 277 21.05 12.51 12.45
N LEU A 278 20.27 12.77 11.39
CA LEU A 278 20.06 14.13 10.89
C LEU A 278 19.33 15.01 11.91
N LEU A 279 18.31 14.47 12.59
CA LEU A 279 17.58 15.19 13.63
C LEU A 279 18.47 15.52 14.84
N ALA A 280 19.27 14.55 15.30
CA ALA A 280 20.19 14.76 16.40
C ALA A 280 21.26 15.80 16.06
N ASN A 281 21.84 15.74 14.86
CA ASN A 281 22.89 16.68 14.46
C ASN A 281 22.35 18.09 14.15
N ASN A 282 21.10 18.23 13.72
CA ASN A 282 20.44 19.54 13.61
C ASN A 282 20.36 20.28 14.96
N CYS A 283 20.25 19.55 16.07
CA CYS A 283 20.26 20.16 17.42
C CYS A 283 21.64 20.74 17.78
N LEU A 284 22.71 20.23 17.18
CA LEU A 284 24.08 20.72 17.35
C LEU A 284 24.41 21.83 16.35
N TYR A 285 24.01 21.65 15.09
CA TYR A 285 24.32 22.53 13.97
C TYR A 285 23.05 22.89 13.20
N PRO A 286 22.59 24.16 13.25
CA PRO A 286 21.36 24.55 12.59
C PRO A 286 21.49 24.40 11.06
N GLY A 287 20.49 23.79 10.44
CA GLY A 287 20.42 23.63 8.98
C GLY A 287 21.26 22.49 8.40
N LEU A 288 21.86 21.62 9.23
CA LEU A 288 22.67 20.50 8.74
C LEU A 288 21.84 19.51 7.91
N SER A 289 20.60 19.21 8.31
CA SER A 289 19.69 18.37 7.53
C SER A 289 19.46 18.92 6.13
N THR A 290 19.27 20.24 6.01
CA THR A 290 19.14 20.91 4.72
C THR A 290 20.42 20.78 3.92
N LEU A 291 21.59 21.03 4.54
CA LEU A 291 22.89 20.85 3.89
C LEU A 291 23.07 19.44 3.32
N VAL A 292 22.86 18.41 4.14
CA VAL A 292 23.02 17.01 3.70
C VAL A 292 22.00 16.67 2.61
N SER A 293 20.76 17.15 2.73
CA SER A 293 19.74 16.91 1.71
C SER A 293 20.13 17.52 0.37
N LEU A 294 20.62 18.77 0.36
CA LEU A 294 21.08 19.44 -0.86
C LEU A 294 22.28 18.70 -1.49
N LEU A 295 23.23 18.22 -0.69
CA LEU A 295 24.40 17.50 -1.19
C LEU A 295 24.08 16.12 -1.80
N VAL A 296 22.99 15.49 -1.36
CA VAL A 296 22.53 14.19 -1.89
C VAL A 296 21.65 14.38 -3.12
N HIS A 297 20.97 15.53 -3.25
CA HIS A 297 20.17 15.85 -4.42
C HIS A 297 21.03 16.44 -5.53
N THR A 298 21.15 15.69 -6.64
CA THR A 298 21.84 16.18 -7.83
C THR A 298 21.08 17.35 -8.45
N SER A 299 21.72 18.52 -8.57
CA SER A 299 21.12 19.72 -9.16
C SER A 299 22.14 20.59 -9.88
N ASP A 300 21.75 21.21 -11.00
CA ASP A 300 22.67 21.94 -11.88
C ASP A 300 22.98 23.38 -11.41
N GLY A 301 22.48 23.79 -10.24
CA GLY A 301 22.69 25.14 -9.68
C GLY A 301 22.03 26.29 -10.45
N GLN A 302 21.16 26.00 -11.43
CA GLN A 302 20.38 26.99 -12.20
C GLN A 302 19.13 27.51 -11.46
N GLU A 303 18.84 26.96 -10.28
CA GLU A 303 17.70 27.35 -9.45
C GLU A 303 17.76 28.83 -9.03
N ALA A 304 18.96 29.41 -9.03
CA ALA A 304 19.20 30.83 -8.77
C ALA A 304 18.56 31.75 -9.82
N GLU A 305 18.45 31.35 -11.08
CA GLU A 305 18.05 32.24 -12.19
C GLU A 305 16.57 32.65 -12.12
N LEU A 306 15.75 31.84 -11.45
CA LEU A 306 14.32 32.07 -11.30
C LEU A 306 13.99 33.01 -10.13
N ALA A 307 14.96 33.34 -9.29
CA ALA A 307 14.73 34.05 -8.04
C ALA A 307 14.97 35.56 -8.14
N ASN A 308 14.04 36.35 -7.56
CA ASN A 308 14.14 37.81 -7.52
C ASN A 308 14.96 38.34 -6.34
N GLU A 309 15.06 37.57 -5.24
CA GLU A 309 15.72 37.99 -4.01
C GLU A 309 17.18 37.50 -3.95
N GLN A 310 18.08 38.35 -3.45
CA GLN A 310 19.53 38.07 -3.42
C GLN A 310 19.88 36.79 -2.64
N TRP A 311 19.21 36.53 -1.52
CA TRP A 311 19.49 35.33 -0.71
C TRP A 311 19.04 34.05 -1.41
N GLN A 312 17.97 34.10 -2.20
CA GLN A 312 17.46 32.97 -2.97
C GLN A 312 18.38 32.65 -4.15
N GLN A 313 18.87 33.70 -4.83
CA GLN A 313 19.88 33.54 -5.89
C GLN A 313 21.16 32.89 -5.34
N LEU A 314 21.64 33.33 -4.17
CA LEU A 314 22.81 32.74 -3.54
C LEU A 314 22.55 31.29 -3.12
N TYR A 315 21.39 31.02 -2.51
CA TYR A 315 20.99 29.68 -2.09
C TYR A 315 20.88 28.72 -3.28
N GLY A 316 20.15 29.09 -4.33
CA GLY A 316 19.96 28.27 -5.53
C GLY A 316 21.23 28.06 -6.35
N ARG A 317 22.23 28.93 -6.21
CA ARG A 317 23.55 28.74 -6.83
C ARG A 317 24.37 27.68 -6.09
N HIS A 318 24.26 27.66 -4.76
CA HIS A 318 25.03 26.75 -3.91
C HIS A 318 24.30 25.44 -3.57
N SER A 319 23.00 25.33 -3.87
CA SER A 319 22.25 24.07 -3.81
C SER A 319 22.79 23.03 -4.79
N GLY A 320 23.31 23.48 -5.93
CA GLY A 320 23.98 22.63 -6.94
C GLY A 320 25.35 22.09 -6.55
N ASN A 321 25.83 22.33 -5.33
CA ASN A 321 27.07 21.72 -4.88
C ASN A 321 26.87 20.23 -4.61
N GLU A 322 27.80 19.42 -5.10
CA GLU A 322 27.81 17.97 -4.92
C GLU A 322 29.18 17.50 -4.43
N ILE A 323 29.22 16.29 -3.87
CA ILE A 323 30.46 15.65 -3.41
C ILE A 323 30.99 14.74 -4.51
N TYR A 324 32.19 15.05 -4.98
CA TYR A 324 32.92 14.26 -5.96
C TYR A 324 34.18 13.66 -5.35
N HIS A 325 34.72 12.64 -6.00
CA HIS A 325 36.02 12.08 -5.64
C HIS A 325 36.90 11.92 -6.88
N ILE A 326 38.20 12.16 -6.72
CA ILE A 326 39.19 11.96 -7.77
C ILE A 326 40.53 11.53 -7.15
N GLN A 327 41.29 10.73 -7.89
CA GLN A 327 42.65 10.38 -7.51
C GLN A 327 43.57 11.59 -7.63
N LEU A 328 44.38 11.88 -6.61
CA LEU A 328 45.21 13.09 -6.52
C LEU A 328 46.09 13.28 -7.76
N ALA A 329 46.82 12.23 -8.18
CA ALA A 329 47.72 12.29 -9.33
C ALA A 329 47.00 12.57 -10.67
N LYS A 330 45.70 12.28 -10.77
CA LYS A 330 44.89 12.50 -11.98
C LYS A 330 44.17 13.85 -11.97
N SER A 331 44.13 14.53 -10.82
CA SER A 331 43.41 15.79 -10.67
C SER A 331 44.24 16.96 -11.17
N SER A 332 43.66 17.74 -12.06
CA SER A 332 44.14 19.08 -12.41
C SER A 332 44.02 20.09 -11.25
N PHE A 333 43.06 19.91 -10.34
CA PHE A 333 42.96 20.71 -9.12
C PHE A 333 44.07 20.36 -8.10
N PHE A 334 44.27 19.06 -7.86
CA PHE A 334 45.03 18.60 -6.68
C PHE A 334 46.41 18.01 -6.95
N SER A 335 46.77 17.66 -8.20
CA SER A 335 48.05 17.00 -8.53
C SER A 335 49.28 17.74 -8.00
N ARG A 336 49.25 19.08 -7.99
CA ARG A 336 50.35 19.91 -7.49
C ARG A 336 50.60 19.84 -5.99
N TYR A 337 49.63 19.32 -5.23
CA TYR A 337 49.74 19.20 -3.78
C TYR A 337 50.24 17.83 -3.33
N GLU A 338 50.77 17.03 -4.26
CA GLU A 338 51.52 15.82 -3.91
C GLU A 338 52.67 16.15 -2.94
N GLY A 339 52.73 15.44 -1.82
CA GLY A 339 53.73 15.67 -0.77
C GLY A 339 53.48 16.90 0.11
N LYS A 340 52.42 17.67 -0.14
CA LYS A 340 52.01 18.80 0.70
C LYS A 340 51.01 18.38 1.79
N LYS A 341 50.77 19.28 2.75
CA LYS A 341 49.81 19.06 3.83
C LYS A 341 48.38 19.25 3.33
N PHE A 342 47.46 18.44 3.85
CA PHE A 342 46.02 18.53 3.53
C PHE A 342 45.45 19.95 3.74
N THR A 343 45.80 20.59 4.85
CA THR A 343 45.31 21.92 5.20
C THR A 343 45.81 23.01 4.25
N GLU A 344 47.06 22.89 3.76
CA GLU A 344 47.61 23.81 2.76
C GLU A 344 46.89 23.63 1.42
N ALA A 345 46.72 22.38 0.99
CA ALA A 345 46.02 22.06 -0.25
C ALA A 345 44.56 22.52 -0.25
N SER A 346 43.83 22.28 0.84
CA SER A 346 42.43 22.69 0.98
C SER A 346 42.27 24.21 0.90
N ALA A 347 43.14 24.97 1.58
CA ALA A 347 43.10 26.44 1.55
C ALA A 347 43.42 27.01 0.16
N ASP A 348 44.50 26.54 -0.47
CA ASP A 348 44.93 27.04 -1.80
C ASP A 348 43.94 26.61 -2.89
N ALA A 349 43.38 25.39 -2.83
CA ALA A 349 42.37 24.93 -3.78
C ALA A 349 41.07 25.76 -3.71
N HIS A 350 40.62 26.11 -2.50
CA HIS A 350 39.45 26.97 -2.35
C HIS A 350 39.73 28.39 -2.87
N GLN A 351 40.91 28.95 -2.61
CA GLN A 351 41.27 30.29 -3.07
C GLN A 351 41.42 30.37 -4.59
N ARG A 352 41.99 29.34 -5.24
CA ARG A 352 42.26 29.35 -6.68
C ARG A 352 41.08 28.89 -7.52
N PHE A 353 40.41 27.82 -7.09
CA PHE A 353 39.40 27.13 -7.89
C PHE A 353 38.00 27.25 -7.32
N GLY A 354 37.84 27.75 -6.09
CA GLY A 354 36.54 27.78 -5.40
C GLY A 354 36.05 26.40 -4.94
N VAL A 355 36.91 25.39 -4.99
CA VAL A 355 36.58 23.99 -4.65
C VAL A 355 36.94 23.71 -3.19
N ALA A 356 36.05 23.07 -2.43
CA ALA A 356 36.28 22.75 -1.03
C ALA A 356 36.69 21.27 -0.85
N LEU A 357 37.94 21.02 -0.45
CA LEU A 357 38.42 19.67 -0.14
C LEU A 357 37.93 19.23 1.24
N LEU A 358 37.23 18.09 1.32
CA LEU A 358 36.54 17.60 2.51
C LEU A 358 37.27 16.43 3.19
N ALA A 359 37.71 15.44 2.40
CA ALA A 359 38.21 14.19 2.94
C ALA A 359 39.24 13.52 2.03
N ILE A 360 40.01 12.60 2.60
CA ILE A 360 40.95 11.75 1.87
C ILE A 360 40.69 10.28 2.19
N LEU A 361 40.78 9.44 1.17
CA LEU A 361 40.81 7.99 1.29
C LEU A 361 42.16 7.47 0.82
N ASP A 362 42.92 6.89 1.74
CA ASP A 362 44.17 6.19 1.45
C ASP A 362 43.89 4.74 1.08
N THR A 363 44.07 4.39 -0.19
CA THR A 363 43.80 3.04 -0.71
C THR A 363 44.94 2.06 -0.48
N GLN A 364 46.10 2.50 0.03
CA GLN A 364 47.25 1.60 0.27
C GLN A 364 47.23 0.96 1.66
N THR A 365 46.37 1.45 2.56
CA THR A 365 46.23 0.88 3.90
C THR A 365 45.45 -0.43 3.84
N SER A 366 45.80 -1.41 4.68
CA SER A 366 45.15 -2.73 4.74
C SER A 366 43.64 -2.66 4.99
N GLU A 367 43.19 -1.60 5.66
CA GLU A 367 41.78 -1.24 5.80
C GLU A 367 41.60 0.22 5.34
N PRO A 368 41.15 0.46 4.10
CA PRO A 368 40.96 1.81 3.59
C PRO A 368 39.79 2.48 4.32
N ARG A 369 40.08 3.51 5.12
CA ARG A 369 39.06 4.30 5.83
C ARG A 369 39.06 5.72 5.29
N LEU A 370 37.86 6.23 4.98
CA LEU A 370 37.67 7.62 4.61
C LEU A 370 37.95 8.50 5.82
N GLN A 371 38.88 9.44 5.69
CA GLN A 371 39.26 10.37 6.75
C GLN A 371 38.71 11.76 6.41
N LEU A 372 37.69 12.18 7.16
CA LEU A 372 37.13 13.53 7.08
C LEU A 372 38.11 14.51 7.76
N ASN A 373 38.60 15.49 7.02
CA ASN A 373 39.55 16.51 7.48
C ASN A 373 40.68 15.96 8.39
N PRO A 374 41.67 15.24 7.85
CA PRO A 374 42.71 14.56 8.64
C PRO A 374 43.72 15.52 9.31
N GLY A 375 43.54 16.84 9.19
CA GLY A 375 44.36 17.86 9.84
C GLY A 375 45.74 18.08 9.19
N PRO A 376 46.63 18.84 9.86
CA PRO A 376 47.92 19.27 9.28
C PRO A 376 49.01 18.18 9.31
N THR A 377 48.77 17.06 10.00
CA THR A 377 49.72 15.95 10.09
C THR A 377 49.75 15.14 8.80
N TYR A 378 48.59 14.99 8.15
CA TYR A 378 48.42 14.22 6.94
C TYR A 378 49.12 14.87 5.75
N THR A 379 49.88 14.05 5.02
CA THR A 379 50.62 14.45 3.82
C THR A 379 50.01 13.72 2.64
N MET A 380 49.61 14.47 1.61
CA MET A 380 48.85 13.92 0.50
C MET A 380 49.76 13.07 -0.41
N LYS A 381 49.28 11.89 -0.78
CA LYS A 381 49.98 10.90 -1.62
C LYS A 381 49.37 10.89 -3.03
N PRO A 382 50.14 10.51 -4.06
CA PRO A 382 49.64 10.47 -5.44
C PRO A 382 48.47 9.50 -5.64
N THR A 383 48.41 8.43 -4.84
CA THR A 383 47.37 7.40 -4.93
C THR A 383 46.09 7.74 -4.16
N ASP A 384 46.10 8.79 -3.35
CA ASP A 384 44.97 9.14 -2.49
C ASP A 384 43.76 9.56 -3.32
N TYR A 385 42.57 9.15 -2.88
CA TYR A 385 41.32 9.68 -3.39
C TYR A 385 40.91 10.90 -2.57
N CYS A 386 40.85 12.05 -3.24
CA CYS A 386 40.44 13.33 -2.68
C CYS A 386 38.93 13.50 -2.88
N PHE A 387 38.19 13.66 -1.78
CA PHE A 387 36.76 13.97 -1.80
C PHE A 387 36.57 15.46 -1.63
N TYR A 388 35.89 16.10 -2.57
CA TYR A 388 35.74 17.54 -2.64
C TYR A 388 34.31 17.93 -3.03
N MET A 389 33.93 19.15 -2.65
CA MET A 389 32.64 19.74 -2.97
C MET A 389 32.81 20.80 -4.06
N SER A 390 32.01 20.69 -5.11
CA SER A 390 31.98 21.60 -6.26
C SER A 390 30.60 21.55 -6.91
N VAL A 391 30.24 22.58 -7.68
CA VAL A 391 28.99 22.58 -8.48
C VAL A 391 29.09 21.62 -9.67
N THR A 392 30.28 21.49 -10.25
CA THR A 392 30.52 20.59 -11.40
C THR A 392 31.66 19.65 -11.10
N LYS A 393 31.55 18.41 -11.61
CA LYS A 393 32.65 17.45 -11.61
C LYS A 393 33.84 18.01 -12.40
N GLU A 394 35.04 17.73 -11.92
CA GLU A 394 36.29 18.29 -12.45
C GLU A 394 36.46 18.05 -13.96
N GLU A 395 36.09 16.86 -14.45
CA GLU A 395 36.16 16.47 -15.86
C GLU A 395 35.34 17.38 -16.80
N TYR A 396 34.32 18.06 -16.27
CA TYR A 396 33.45 18.98 -17.00
C TYR A 396 33.69 20.45 -16.64
N SER A 397 34.52 20.73 -15.63
CA SER A 397 34.82 22.09 -15.20
C SER A 397 35.76 22.77 -16.20
N GLN A 398 35.38 23.95 -16.69
CA GLN A 398 36.27 24.79 -17.48
C GLN A 398 37.26 25.51 -16.56
N ILE A 399 38.47 24.98 -16.44
CA ILE A 399 39.51 25.55 -15.57
C ILE A 399 40.19 26.70 -16.31
N SER A 400 40.22 27.89 -15.68
CA SER A 400 40.95 29.02 -16.23
C SER A 400 42.45 28.69 -16.37
N PRO A 401 43.08 28.94 -17.53
CA PRO A 401 44.49 28.69 -17.74
C PRO A 401 45.40 29.52 -16.81
N GLU A 402 44.88 30.60 -16.22
CA GLU A 402 45.60 31.40 -15.22
C GLU A 402 45.70 30.73 -13.86
N ALA A 403 44.69 29.92 -13.49
CA ALA A 403 44.67 29.19 -12.22
C ALA A 403 45.64 28.00 -12.20
N LEU A 404 45.98 27.48 -13.38
CA LEU A 404 46.93 26.38 -13.60
C LEU A 404 48.40 26.84 -13.64
N ARG A 405 48.69 28.14 -13.65
CA ARG A 405 50.07 28.65 -13.70
C ARG A 405 50.77 28.49 -12.34
N ASP A 406 51.99 27.96 -12.36
CA ASP A 406 52.86 27.90 -11.19
C ASP A 406 53.32 29.30 -10.77
N ASP A 407 53.35 29.56 -9.46
CA ASP A 407 53.74 30.87 -8.90
C ASP A 407 55.23 31.21 -9.14
N VAL A 408 56.01 30.30 -9.73
CA VAL A 408 57.37 30.55 -10.22
C VAL A 408 57.41 31.76 -11.17
N ASP A 409 56.33 31.98 -11.94
CA ASP A 409 56.23 33.11 -12.87
C ASP A 409 55.81 34.45 -12.21
N LYS A 410 55.23 34.41 -11.00
CA LYS A 410 54.93 35.62 -10.23
C LYS A 410 56.19 36.16 -9.55
N SER A 411 57.06 35.29 -9.05
CA SER A 411 58.37 35.68 -8.52
C SER A 411 59.30 36.25 -9.60
N ALA A 412 59.23 35.72 -10.83
CA ALA A 412 60.00 36.25 -11.98
C ALA A 412 59.51 37.64 -12.45
N LYS A 413 58.23 37.98 -12.25
CA LYS A 413 57.69 39.32 -12.53
C LYS A 413 58.01 40.35 -11.44
N GLN A 414 58.04 39.94 -10.17
CA GLN A 414 58.47 40.83 -9.08
C GLN A 414 59.98 41.13 -9.11
N SER A 415 60.83 40.16 -9.51
CA SER A 415 62.28 40.39 -9.62
C SER A 415 62.72 41.20 -10.85
N LYS A 416 61.81 41.50 -11.79
CA LYS A 416 62.07 42.41 -12.93
C LYS A 416 61.57 43.84 -12.69
N THR A 417 61.03 44.12 -11.50
CA THR A 417 60.48 45.43 -11.15
C THR A 417 61.07 45.99 -9.85
N LEU A 418 62.36 45.71 -9.60
CA LEU A 418 63.18 46.37 -8.59
C LEU A 418 64.59 46.61 -9.14
#